data_AF-A0ABD7TE16-F1
#
_entry.id   AF-A0ABD7TE16-F1
#
_cell.length_a   1.000
_cell.length_b   1.000
_cell.length_c   1.000
_cell.angle_alpha   90.00
_cell.angle_beta   90.00
_cell.angle_gamma   90.00
#
_symmetry.space_group_name_H-M   'P 1'
#
loop_
_entity.id
_entity.type
_entity.pdbx_description
1 polymer ?
#
loop_
_entity_poly.entity_id
_entity_poly.type
_entity_poly.pdbx_seq_one_letter_code
_entity_poly.pdbx_strand_id
1 'polypeptide(L)' 'MEDLNSAVGKRTGADRQRDFAERQKAAGYKRTTVWIHEETAKEGIRAARAGKPLEPMESKDPLSWAAGWISEKGKQ' A
#
# COMPACT_ATOMS: atom_id res chain seq x y z
N MET A 1 26.87 -13.25 -36.46
CA MET A 1 25.88 -12.26 -35.98
C MET A 1 25.25 -12.90 -34.76
N GLU A 2 25.96 -12.80 -33.63
CA GLU A 2 25.57 -13.48 -32.39
C GLU A 2 24.36 -12.78 -31.79
N ASP A 3 23.35 -13.57 -31.44
CA ASP A 3 22.10 -13.10 -30.85
C ASP A 3 22.37 -12.42 -29.50
N LEU A 4 22.48 -11.09 -29.54
CA LEU A 4 22.59 -10.19 -28.38
C LEU A 4 21.40 -10.28 -27.39
N ASN A 5 20.43 -11.15 -27.64
CA ASN A 5 19.27 -11.37 -26.78
C ASN A 5 19.38 -12.58 -25.84
N SER A 6 20.48 -13.34 -25.87
CA SER A 6 20.61 -14.58 -25.06
C SER A 6 20.89 -14.36 -23.56
N ALA A 7 21.20 -13.13 -23.13
CA ALA A 7 21.70 -12.86 -21.77
C ALA A 7 20.68 -12.27 -20.77
N VAL A 8 19.39 -12.14 -21.12
CA VAL A 8 18.39 -11.66 -20.15
C VAL A 8 17.87 -12.84 -19.35
N GLY A 9 18.53 -13.14 -18.23
CA GLY A 9 18.02 -14.07 -17.23
C GLY A 9 16.56 -13.75 -16.87
N LYS A 10 15.74 -14.79 -16.63
CA LYS A 10 14.32 -14.63 -16.32
C LYS A 10 14.13 -13.60 -15.20
N ARG A 11 13.39 -12.52 -15.48
CA ARG A 11 13.03 -11.50 -14.49
C ARG A 11 12.35 -12.14 -13.30
N THR A 12 12.85 -11.84 -12.11
CA THR A 12 12.35 -12.38 -10.85
C THR A 12 11.23 -11.51 -10.28
N GLY A 13 10.54 -12.01 -9.23
CA GLY A 13 9.64 -11.18 -8.44
C GLY A 13 10.36 -9.98 -7.79
N ALA A 14 11.61 -10.16 -7.39
CA ALA A 14 12.43 -9.10 -6.80
C ALA A 14 12.72 -7.98 -7.81
N ASP A 15 13.00 -8.32 -9.07
CA ASP A 15 13.22 -7.33 -10.12
C ASP A 15 11.98 -6.46 -10.33
N ARG A 16 10.79 -7.08 -10.40
CA ARG A 16 9.53 -6.34 -10.54
C ARG A 16 9.24 -5.43 -9.36
N GLN A 17 9.53 -5.87 -8.14
CA GLN A 17 9.36 -5.06 -6.93
C GLN A 17 10.31 -3.85 -6.93
N ARG A 18 11.57 -4.04 -7.35
CA ARG A 18 12.55 -2.95 -7.50
C ARG A 18 12.06 -1.92 -8.51
N ASP A 19 11.64 -2.35 -9.70
CA ASP A 19 11.20 -1.44 -10.75
C ASP A 19 9.91 -0.69 -10.37
N PHE A 20 9.03 -1.32 -9.60
CA PHE A 20 7.89 -0.62 -9.02
C PHE A 20 8.34 0.46 -8.01
N ALA A 21 9.25 0.14 -7.10
CA ALA A 21 9.77 1.11 -6.14
C ALA A 21 10.43 2.31 -6.82
N GLU A 22 11.21 2.09 -7.89
CA GLU A 22 11.82 3.19 -8.66
C GLU A 22 10.77 4.07 -9.34
N ARG A 23 9.70 3.48 -9.91
CA ARG A 23 8.59 4.26 -10.46
C ARG A 23 7.88 5.10 -9.40
N GLN A 24 7.68 4.57 -8.19
CA GLN A 24 7.07 5.32 -7.10
C GLN A 24 7.96 6.47 -6.63
N LYS A 25 9.28 6.26 -6.51
CA LYS A 25 10.24 7.33 -6.18
C LYS A 25 10.25 8.43 -7.24
N ALA A 26 10.28 8.06 -8.52
CA ALA A 26 10.23 9.01 -9.63
C ALA A 26 8.94 9.85 -9.64
N ALA A 27 7.83 9.29 -9.14
CA ALA A 27 6.57 10.00 -8.94
C ALA A 27 6.52 10.82 -7.63
N GLY A 28 7.63 10.93 -6.89
CA GLY A 28 7.75 11.75 -5.67
C GLY A 28 7.36 11.03 -4.37
N TYR A 29 7.12 9.71 -4.39
CA TYR A 29 6.68 8.99 -3.20
C TYR A 29 7.84 8.55 -2.28
N LYS A 30 7.68 8.89 -0.99
CA LYS A 30 8.30 8.32 0.23
C LYS A 30 7.91 6.86 0.51
N ARG A 31 8.78 5.84 0.37
CA ARG A 31 8.51 4.54 1.03
C ARG A 31 8.76 4.64 2.53
N THR A 32 7.70 4.51 3.32
CA THR A 32 7.74 4.45 4.79
C THR A 32 7.09 3.16 5.25
N THR A 33 7.76 2.41 6.13
CA THR A 33 7.21 1.18 6.71
C THR A 33 6.58 1.51 8.06
N VAL A 34 5.33 1.08 8.28
CA VAL A 34 4.60 1.21 9.54
C VAL A 34 3.99 -0.13 9.92
N TRP A 35 3.76 -0.34 11.21
CA TRP A 35 2.97 -1.45 11.72
C TRP A 35 1.50 -1.03 11.79
N ILE A 36 0.58 -1.94 11.43
CA ILE A 36 -0.86 -1.71 11.46
C ILE A 36 -1.49 -2.67 12.46
N HIS A 37 -2.20 -2.14 13.44
CA HIS A 37 -3.03 -2.90 14.36
C HIS A 37 -4.29 -3.40 13.63
N GLU A 38 -4.32 -4.69 13.33
CA GLU A 38 -5.29 -5.29 12.41
C GLU A 38 -6.75 -5.06 12.84
N GLU A 39 -7.07 -5.21 14.12
CA GLU A 39 -8.44 -5.04 14.61
C GLU A 39 -8.93 -3.60 14.45
N THR A 40 -8.05 -2.64 14.71
CA THR A 40 -8.37 -1.22 14.58
C THR A 40 -8.51 -0.81 13.11
N ALA A 41 -7.73 -1.40 12.21
CA ALA A 41 -7.95 -1.24 10.77
C ALA A 41 -9.31 -1.82 10.33
N LYS A 42 -9.73 -2.97 10.87
CA LYS A 42 -11.06 -3.53 10.61
C LYS A 42 -12.20 -2.62 11.11
N GLU A 43 -12.01 -1.91 12.21
CA GLU A 43 -12.95 -0.88 12.68
C GLU A 43 -13.10 0.26 11.68
N GLY A 44 -11.99 0.79 11.17
CA GLY A 44 -11.98 1.82 10.13
C GLY A 44 -12.69 1.37 8.86
N ILE A 45 -12.46 0.13 8.40
CA ILE A 45 -13.17 -0.45 7.25
C ILE A 45 -14.69 -0.48 7.51
N ARG A 46 -15.13 -0.95 8.70
CA ARG A 46 -16.56 -0.99 9.04
C ARG A 46 -17.19 0.40 9.06
N ALA A 47 -16.46 1.40 9.57
CA ALA A 47 -16.92 2.78 9.58
C ALA A 47 -17.07 3.37 8.16
N ALA A 48 -16.09 3.12 7.28
CA ALA A 48 -16.15 3.55 5.88
C ALA A 48 -17.34 2.93 5.13
N ARG A 49 -17.60 1.64 5.33
CA ARG A 49 -18.78 0.94 4.77
C ARG A 49 -20.10 1.50 5.27
N ALA A 50 -20.14 1.91 6.54
CA ALA A 50 -21.30 2.54 7.15
C ALA A 50 -21.47 4.03 6.76
N GLY A 51 -20.59 4.59 5.93
CA GLY A 51 -20.65 5.99 5.51
C GLY A 51 -20.26 6.99 6.61
N LYS A 52 -19.61 6.54 7.68
CA LYS A 52 -19.14 7.42 8.77
C LYS A 52 -17.95 8.27 8.32
N PRO A 53 -17.80 9.50 8.85
CA PRO A 53 -16.64 10.35 8.57
C PRO A 53 -15.33 9.70 9.04
N LEU A 54 -14.20 10.20 8.51
CA LEU A 54 -12.86 9.80 8.91
C LEU A 54 -12.48 10.46 10.24
N GLU A 55 -12.82 9.81 11.36
CA GLU A 55 -12.58 10.31 12.73
C GLU A 55 -11.76 9.29 13.55
N PRO A 56 -10.44 9.13 13.27
CA PRO A 56 -9.64 8.07 13.86
C PRO A 56 -9.15 8.35 15.30
N MET A 57 -9.24 9.60 15.77
CA MET A 57 -8.50 10.06 16.95
C MET A 57 -8.93 9.40 18.26
N GLU A 58 -10.17 8.91 18.33
CA GLU A 58 -10.73 8.22 19.51
C GLU A 58 -10.45 6.70 19.49
N SER A 59 -9.79 6.19 18.44
CA SER A 59 -9.48 4.76 18.34
C SER A 59 -8.20 4.40 19.11
N LYS A 60 -8.03 3.11 19.39
CA LYS A 60 -6.83 2.56 20.05
C LYS A 60 -5.54 2.88 19.29
N ASP A 61 -5.61 2.89 17.96
CA ASP A 61 -4.50 3.24 17.07
C ASP A 61 -5.05 4.04 15.88
N PRO A 62 -4.98 5.39 15.97
CA PRO A 62 -5.54 6.27 14.96
C PRO A 62 -4.99 6.05 13.55
N LEU A 63 -3.70 5.72 13.42
CA LEU A 63 -3.08 5.47 12.12
C LEU A 63 -3.66 4.21 11.49
N SER A 64 -3.77 3.14 12.29
CA SER A 64 -4.33 1.86 11.84
C SER A 64 -5.81 2.00 11.46
N TRP A 65 -6.59 2.75 12.24
CA TRP A 65 -7.99 3.02 11.95
C TRP A 65 -8.15 3.78 10.62
N ALA A 66 -7.39 4.87 10.46
CA ALA A 66 -7.41 5.68 9.25
C ALA A 66 -6.99 4.88 8.02
N ALA A 67 -5.95 4.05 8.14
CA ALA A 67 -5.51 3.16 7.07
C ALA A 67 -6.63 2.22 6.60
N GLY A 68 -7.35 1.62 7.56
CA GLY A 68 -8.52 0.78 7.26
C GLY A 68 -9.62 1.54 6.52
N TRP A 69 -10.02 2.70 7.04
CA TRP A 69 -11.06 3.54 6.44
C TRP A 69 -10.71 3.97 5.00
N ILE A 70 -9.49 4.47 4.78
CA ILE A 70 -8.99 4.91 3.46
C ILE A 70 -8.94 3.74 2.48
N SER A 71 -8.50 2.56 2.92
CA SER A 71 -8.40 1.37 2.06
C SER A 71 -9.75 0.93 1.48
N GLU A 72 -10.86 1.23 2.16
CA GLU A 72 -12.19 0.87 1.68
C GLU A 72 -12.73 1.91 0.70
N LYS A 73 -12.44 3.20 0.90
CA LYS A 73 -12.83 4.25 -0.05
C LYS A 73 -12.09 4.17 -1.38
N GLY A 74 -10.84 3.71 -1.39
CA GLY A 74 -10.08 3.53 -2.63
C GLY A 74 -10.53 2.35 -3.51
N LYS A 75 -11.54 1.56 -3.07
CA LYS A 75 -12.13 0.46 -3.85
C LYS A 75 -13.46 0.85 -4.53
N GLN A 76 -14.05 1.97 -4.15
CA GLN A 76 -15.23 2.56 -4.80
C GLN A 76 -14.78 3.40 -5.99
#